data_AF-A0A9C8LHQ5-F1
#
_entry.id   AF-A0A9C8LHQ5-F1
#
_cell.length_a   1.000
_cell.length_b   1.000
_cell.length_c   1.000
_cell.angle_alpha   90.00
_cell.angle_beta   90.00
_cell.angle_gamma   90.00
#
_symmetry.space_group_name_H-M   'P 1'
#
loop_
_entity.id
_entity.type
_entity.pdbx_description
1 polymer ?
#
loop_
_entity_poly.entity_id
_entity_poly.type
_entity_poly.pdbx_seq_one_letter_code
_entity_poly.pdbx_strand_id
1 'polypeptide(L)'
;MAGATTCAVTPQGHKATFRNGHWSALDVAAMQGPDTQVAIRFEAEPGKALPDALQDAFLTNQQFVVMTQDCGNLGRFSPKIRMSGWEFDLDLSGNTTIGSYRNVLIFKSASASLAQLAAAPDLWTGTAVFNSEAEPEGAYLSAWLTAYLDEARRIHDGARGVASLGAFCALIDDPDWNGVLALNVGVDPAALAPEIEALLTSIDDSLFAAHHIGDLVNHVAPQTGGDFALNSSVFGLIRYTDPAYRGGQDDIAYLPTPDDFDFRVPTLEAVFEDARLTHFSNRSLIVANRL
;
A
#
# COMPACT_ATOMS: atom_id res chain seq x y z
N MET A 1 -18.38 -26.81 23.29
CA MET A 1 -18.84 -26.93 21.90
C MET A 1 -18.15 -25.84 21.10
N ALA A 2 -17.40 -26.19 20.06
CA ALA A 2 -16.84 -25.18 19.17
C ALA A 2 -18.00 -24.44 18.48
N GLY A 3 -17.97 -23.12 18.52
CA GLY A 3 -19.01 -22.28 17.95
C GLY A 3 -19.21 -22.51 16.46
N ALA A 4 -20.44 -22.35 15.96
CA ALA A 4 -20.71 -22.38 14.53
C ALA A 4 -19.93 -21.24 13.85
N THR A 5 -19.14 -21.59 12.82
CA THR A 5 -18.44 -20.63 11.96
C THR A 5 -19.12 -20.62 10.60
N THR A 6 -19.46 -19.44 10.10
CA THR A 6 -20.07 -19.26 8.77
C THR A 6 -19.34 -18.17 8.02
N CYS A 7 -19.22 -18.31 6.70
CA CYS A 7 -18.63 -17.30 5.83
C CYS A 7 -19.71 -16.66 4.95
N ALA A 8 -19.52 -15.38 4.62
CA ALA A 8 -20.33 -14.62 3.68
C ALA A 8 -19.44 -13.69 2.85
N VAL A 9 -20.05 -12.96 1.92
CA VAL A 9 -19.38 -12.00 1.06
C VAL A 9 -20.01 -10.63 1.26
N THR A 10 -19.19 -9.59 1.41
CA THR A 10 -19.65 -8.20 1.51
C THR A 10 -20.16 -7.69 0.14
N PRO A 11 -20.91 -6.58 0.07
CA PRO A 11 -21.35 -6.02 -1.21
C PRO A 11 -20.20 -5.73 -2.20
N GLN A 12 -18.99 -5.49 -1.68
CA GLN A 12 -17.80 -5.17 -2.47
C GLN A 12 -16.97 -6.43 -2.84
N GLY A 13 -17.39 -7.62 -2.41
CA GLY A 13 -16.72 -8.88 -2.77
C GLY A 13 -15.67 -9.37 -1.76
N HIS A 14 -15.60 -8.81 -0.55
CA HIS A 14 -14.66 -9.26 0.48
C HIS A 14 -15.26 -10.41 1.30
N LYS A 15 -14.41 -11.29 1.83
CA LYS A 15 -14.86 -12.43 2.64
C LYS A 15 -15.09 -11.98 4.08
N ALA A 16 -16.30 -12.21 4.58
CA ALA A 16 -16.71 -11.98 5.96
C ALA A 16 -16.83 -13.30 6.70
N THR A 17 -16.13 -13.45 7.84
CA THR A 17 -16.19 -14.63 8.69
C THR A 17 -16.97 -14.34 9.96
N PHE A 18 -18.02 -15.10 10.24
CA PHE A 18 -18.84 -15.01 11.44
C PHE A 18 -18.59 -16.19 12.37
N ARG A 19 -18.45 -15.92 13.68
CA ARG A 19 -18.31 -16.93 14.73
C ARG A 19 -19.37 -16.69 15.78
N ASN A 20 -20.22 -17.68 16.02
CA ASN A 20 -21.38 -17.55 16.94
C ASN A 20 -22.28 -16.35 16.60
N GLY A 21 -22.44 -16.03 15.30
CA GLY A 21 -23.24 -14.91 14.84
C GLY A 21 -22.55 -13.53 14.90
N HIS A 22 -21.33 -13.45 15.45
CA HIS A 22 -20.55 -12.22 15.46
C HIS A 22 -19.61 -12.16 14.26
N TRP A 23 -19.57 -11.04 13.54
CA TRP A 23 -18.58 -10.81 12.49
C TRP A 23 -17.20 -10.77 13.13
N SER A 24 -16.36 -11.77 12.86
CA SER A 24 -15.10 -12.01 13.55
C SER A 24 -13.86 -11.71 12.70
N ALA A 25 -13.98 -11.71 11.37
CA ALA A 25 -12.90 -11.32 10.48
C ALA A 25 -13.41 -10.81 9.13
N LEU A 26 -12.66 -9.88 8.55
CA LEU A 26 -12.81 -9.37 7.19
C LEU A 26 -11.51 -9.64 6.45
N ASP A 27 -11.57 -10.53 5.47
CA ASP A 27 -10.45 -10.87 4.59
C ASP A 27 -10.59 -10.09 3.28
N VAL A 28 -9.64 -9.19 3.05
CA VAL A 28 -9.65 -8.27 1.92
C VAL A 28 -8.89 -8.86 0.75
N ALA A 29 -7.64 -9.29 1.00
CA ALA A 29 -6.73 -9.85 0.01
C ALA A 29 -5.91 -10.98 0.63
N ALA A 30 -5.68 -12.05 -0.12
CA ALA A 30 -4.85 -13.16 0.31
C ALA A 30 -4.14 -13.83 -0.87
N MET A 31 -2.84 -14.08 -0.71
CA MET A 31 -2.02 -14.82 -1.67
C MET A 31 -0.90 -15.57 -0.93
N GLN A 32 -0.58 -16.78 -1.35
CA GLN A 32 0.47 -17.61 -0.73
C GLN A 32 1.35 -18.26 -1.81
N GLY A 33 2.65 -18.30 -1.57
CA GLY A 33 3.65 -18.91 -2.43
C GLY A 33 5.01 -19.04 -1.72
N PRO A 34 6.05 -19.59 -2.38
CA PRO A 34 7.35 -19.85 -1.75
C PRO A 34 7.98 -18.62 -1.06
N ASP A 35 7.89 -17.44 -1.70
CA ASP A 35 8.41 -16.17 -1.19
C ASP A 35 7.33 -15.08 -1.17
N THR A 36 6.07 -15.50 -1.16
CA THR A 36 4.90 -14.61 -1.20
C THR A 36 3.96 -14.96 -0.07
N GLN A 37 3.65 -13.98 0.76
CA GLN A 37 2.68 -14.08 1.83
C GLN A 37 1.90 -12.76 1.88
N VAL A 38 0.73 -12.73 1.28
CA VAL A 38 -0.19 -11.59 1.35
C VAL A 38 -1.37 -11.99 2.23
N ALA A 39 -1.66 -11.16 3.22
CA ALA A 39 -2.89 -11.23 3.99
C ALA A 39 -3.28 -9.81 4.46
N ILE A 40 -4.17 -9.15 3.73
CA ILE A 40 -4.81 -7.91 4.21
C ILE A 40 -6.10 -8.34 4.91
N ARG A 41 -6.07 -8.31 6.25
CA ARG A 41 -7.13 -8.88 7.08
C ARG A 41 -7.31 -8.11 8.37
N PHE A 42 -8.58 -7.87 8.71
CA PHE A 42 -9.00 -7.35 10.00
C PHE A 42 -9.64 -8.48 10.82
N GLU A 43 -9.31 -8.57 12.10
CA GLU A 43 -9.86 -9.57 13.00
C GLU A 43 -10.38 -8.96 14.30
N ALA A 44 -11.44 -9.55 14.83
CA ALA A 44 -11.91 -9.23 16.16
C ALA A 44 -10.97 -9.79 17.24
N GLU A 45 -10.94 -9.11 18.40
CA GLU A 45 -10.39 -9.70 19.61
C GLU A 45 -11.11 -11.00 20.00
N PRO A 46 -10.47 -11.97 20.67
CA PRO A 46 -11.09 -13.26 20.95
C PRO A 46 -12.37 -13.07 21.77
N GLY A 47 -13.49 -13.57 21.25
CA GLY A 47 -14.80 -13.44 21.88
C GLY A 47 -15.53 -12.12 21.63
N LYS A 48 -14.99 -11.23 20.78
CA LYS A 48 -15.65 -9.98 20.35
C LYS A 48 -16.07 -10.05 18.88
N ALA A 49 -16.89 -9.09 18.45
CA ALA A 49 -17.11 -8.78 17.05
C ALA A 49 -16.06 -7.79 16.53
N LEU A 50 -15.93 -7.67 15.22
CA LEU A 50 -15.21 -6.57 14.58
C LEU A 50 -15.82 -5.24 15.04
N PRO A 51 -15.03 -4.16 15.14
CA PRO A 51 -15.56 -2.84 15.45
C PRO A 51 -16.69 -2.44 14.49
N ASP A 52 -17.75 -1.82 15.02
CA ASP A 52 -18.93 -1.43 14.25
C ASP A 52 -18.56 -0.53 13.07
N ALA A 53 -17.58 0.36 13.25
CA ALA A 53 -17.00 1.18 12.20
C ALA A 53 -16.59 0.41 10.94
N LEU A 54 -15.88 -0.72 11.12
CA LEU A 54 -15.47 -1.58 10.00
C LEU A 54 -16.68 -2.29 9.40
N GLN A 55 -17.62 -2.77 10.23
CA GLN A 55 -18.81 -3.43 9.73
C GLN A 55 -19.65 -2.48 8.86
N ASP A 56 -19.90 -1.26 9.33
CA ASP A 56 -20.67 -0.24 8.62
C ASP A 56 -19.99 0.17 7.31
N ALA A 57 -18.68 0.40 7.35
CA ALA A 57 -17.92 0.77 6.16
C ALA A 57 -17.99 -0.30 5.06
N PHE A 58 -17.84 -1.58 5.43
CA PHE A 58 -17.83 -2.70 4.49
C PHE A 58 -19.21 -3.31 4.20
N LEU A 59 -20.28 -2.78 4.77
CA LEU A 59 -21.67 -3.11 4.37
C LEU A 59 -22.29 -2.04 3.46
N THR A 60 -21.58 -0.95 3.19
CA THR A 60 -22.06 0.13 2.33
C THR A 60 -21.91 -0.21 0.83
N ASN A 61 -22.95 0.02 0.02
CA ASN A 61 -22.92 -0.34 -1.41
C ASN A 61 -21.93 0.47 -2.24
N GLN A 62 -21.70 1.74 -1.90
CA GLN A 62 -20.66 2.58 -2.52
C GLN A 62 -19.69 3.02 -1.43
N GLN A 63 -18.48 2.46 -1.47
CA GLN A 63 -17.48 2.64 -0.44
C GLN A 63 -16.29 3.40 -1.01
N PHE A 64 -15.85 4.42 -0.30
CA PHE A 64 -14.51 4.98 -0.45
C PHE A 64 -13.93 5.24 0.92
N VAL A 65 -13.18 4.28 1.46
CA VAL A 65 -12.54 4.42 2.77
C VAL A 65 -11.07 4.76 2.56
N VAL A 66 -10.62 5.79 3.27
CA VAL A 66 -9.21 6.12 3.44
C VAL A 66 -8.88 5.92 4.91
N MET A 67 -7.85 5.13 5.19
CA MET A 67 -7.34 4.87 6.54
C MET A 67 -5.88 5.27 6.61
N THR A 68 -5.54 6.14 7.55
CA THR A 68 -4.14 6.46 7.85
C THR A 68 -3.74 6.07 9.24
N GLN A 69 -4.68 5.79 10.15
CA GLN A 69 -4.36 5.55 11.56
C GLN A 69 -5.30 4.52 12.19
N ASP A 70 -4.75 3.62 13.01
CA ASP A 70 -5.58 2.83 13.92
C ASP A 70 -6.00 3.67 15.12
N CYS A 71 -7.26 4.12 15.11
CA CYS A 71 -7.89 4.86 16.21
C CYS A 71 -8.61 3.92 17.20
N GLY A 72 -8.25 2.62 17.23
CA GLY A 72 -8.94 1.58 17.99
C GLY A 72 -10.16 0.99 17.27
N ASN A 73 -10.33 1.35 15.99
CA ASN A 73 -11.51 1.01 15.19
C ASN A 73 -11.23 -0.10 14.16
N LEU A 74 -10.03 -0.69 14.17
CA LEU A 74 -9.64 -1.72 13.20
C LEU A 74 -9.66 -3.15 13.75
N GLY A 75 -9.81 -3.32 15.06
CA GLY A 75 -9.57 -4.61 15.71
C GLY A 75 -8.08 -4.99 15.62
N ARG A 76 -7.76 -6.25 15.39
CA ARG A 76 -6.41 -6.66 15.01
C ARG A 76 -6.26 -6.56 13.51
N PHE A 77 -5.36 -5.70 13.06
CA PHE A 77 -4.93 -5.62 11.68
C PHE A 77 -3.58 -6.34 11.51
N SER A 78 -3.41 -7.13 10.44
CA SER A 78 -2.13 -7.77 10.10
C SER A 78 -1.45 -6.95 9.01
N PRO A 79 -0.52 -6.05 9.35
CA PRO A 79 -0.03 -5.05 8.39
C PRO A 79 1.10 -5.55 7.50
N LYS A 80 1.69 -6.72 7.75
CA LYS A 80 2.87 -7.17 7.01
C LYS A 80 2.50 -8.08 5.86
N ILE A 81 3.01 -7.76 4.67
CA ILE A 81 2.90 -8.64 3.51
C ILE A 81 4.28 -8.87 2.88
N ARG A 82 4.41 -9.97 2.15
CA ARG A 82 5.63 -10.33 1.41
C ARG A 82 5.30 -10.62 -0.04
N MET A 83 6.07 -10.03 -0.96
CA MET A 83 5.99 -10.30 -2.41
C MET A 83 7.38 -10.59 -2.95
N SER A 84 7.61 -11.79 -3.49
CA SER A 84 8.89 -12.17 -4.09
C SER A 84 10.09 -11.92 -3.17
N GLY A 85 9.94 -12.18 -1.87
CA GLY A 85 10.98 -11.97 -0.85
C GLY A 85 11.09 -10.54 -0.30
N TRP A 86 10.32 -9.58 -0.82
CA TRP A 86 10.27 -8.21 -0.31
C TRP A 86 9.18 -8.08 0.75
N GLU A 87 9.52 -7.56 1.92
CA GLU A 87 8.57 -7.33 3.02
C GLU A 87 8.10 -5.88 3.04
N PHE A 88 6.78 -5.71 3.11
CA PHE A 88 6.09 -4.43 3.17
C PHE A 88 5.31 -4.34 4.46
N ASP A 89 5.34 -3.16 5.07
CA ASP A 89 4.68 -2.87 6.33
C ASP A 89 3.59 -1.80 6.14
N LEU A 90 2.34 -2.24 6.23
CA LEU A 90 1.15 -1.42 6.15
C LEU A 90 0.69 -0.91 7.53
N ASP A 91 1.56 -0.90 8.56
CA ASP A 91 1.17 -0.54 9.92
C ASP A 91 0.57 0.86 9.99
N LEU A 92 -0.59 0.96 10.64
CA LEU A 92 -1.36 2.18 10.85
C LEU A 92 -1.22 2.71 12.28
N SER A 93 -0.43 2.06 13.15
CA SER A 93 -0.30 2.43 14.57
C SER A 93 0.53 3.71 14.81
N GLY A 94 1.41 4.08 13.87
CA GLY A 94 2.42 5.14 14.05
C GLY A 94 2.23 6.41 13.23
N ASN A 95 1.14 6.53 12.47
CA ASN A 95 1.04 7.53 11.39
C ASN A 95 0.20 8.74 11.82
N THR A 96 0.85 9.66 12.55
CA THR A 96 0.15 10.72 13.31
C THR A 96 0.48 12.16 12.85
N THR A 97 1.39 12.33 11.89
CA THR A 97 1.81 13.67 11.44
C THR A 97 0.95 14.16 10.28
N ILE A 98 0.07 15.12 10.56
CA ILE A 98 -0.77 15.78 9.55
C ILE A 98 0.12 16.36 8.43
N GLY A 99 -0.25 16.07 7.18
CA GLY A 99 0.49 16.49 5.98
C GLY A 99 1.71 15.63 5.62
N SER A 100 2.05 14.64 6.44
CA SER A 100 3.15 13.70 6.17
C SER A 100 2.70 12.28 6.44
N TYR A 101 1.92 11.73 5.51
CA TYR A 101 1.30 10.42 5.66
C TYR A 101 2.16 9.30 5.05
N ARG A 102 2.23 8.17 5.75
CA ARG A 102 2.80 6.89 5.30
C ARG A 102 1.71 5.82 5.35
N ASN A 103 1.83 4.70 4.64
CA ASN A 103 0.88 3.60 4.73
C ASN A 103 -0.59 4.03 4.56
N VAL A 104 -0.90 4.86 3.57
CA VAL A 104 -2.28 5.33 3.35
C VAL A 104 -3.08 4.22 2.66
N LEU A 105 -3.96 3.57 3.39
CA LEU A 105 -4.76 2.44 2.92
C LEU A 105 -6.11 2.93 2.38
N ILE A 106 -6.43 2.51 1.17
CA ILE A 106 -7.59 2.98 0.40
C ILE A 106 -8.40 1.77 -0.08
N PHE A 107 -9.69 1.80 0.19
CA PHE A 107 -10.66 0.85 -0.33
C PHE A 107 -11.65 1.58 -1.22
N LYS A 108 -11.76 1.17 -2.47
CA LYS A 108 -12.66 1.79 -3.46
C LYS A 108 -13.62 0.76 -4.04
N SER A 109 -14.91 1.04 -3.85
CA SER A 109 -16.03 0.39 -4.51
C SER A 109 -17.05 1.47 -4.88
N ALA A 110 -16.76 2.25 -5.91
CA ALA A 110 -17.54 3.44 -6.29
C ALA A 110 -17.36 3.78 -7.79
N SER A 111 -18.38 4.41 -8.39
CA SER A 111 -18.41 4.78 -9.82
C SER A 111 -17.85 6.18 -10.10
N ALA A 112 -16.71 6.50 -9.52
CA ALA A 112 -15.94 7.73 -9.72
C ALA A 112 -14.46 7.37 -9.67
N SER A 113 -13.56 8.13 -10.29
CA SER A 113 -12.13 7.79 -10.28
C SER A 113 -11.51 7.99 -8.89
N LEU A 114 -10.36 7.34 -8.63
CA LEU A 114 -9.63 7.57 -7.38
C LEU A 114 -9.26 9.05 -7.24
N ALA A 115 -8.84 9.71 -8.32
CA ALA A 115 -8.48 11.12 -8.31
C ALA A 115 -9.67 12.04 -7.95
N GLN A 116 -10.88 11.73 -8.44
CA GLN A 116 -12.08 12.48 -8.08
C GLN A 116 -12.44 12.30 -6.61
N LEU A 117 -12.39 11.06 -6.11
CA LEU A 117 -12.71 10.76 -4.70
C LEU A 117 -11.66 11.33 -3.76
N ALA A 118 -10.37 11.27 -4.10
CA ALA A 118 -9.28 11.85 -3.32
C ALA A 118 -9.46 13.37 -3.09
N ALA A 119 -10.06 14.09 -4.04
CA ALA A 119 -10.33 15.52 -3.94
C ALA A 119 -11.65 15.87 -3.21
N ALA A 120 -12.40 14.87 -2.73
CA ALA A 120 -13.73 15.05 -2.16
C ALA A 120 -13.88 14.29 -0.82
N PRO A 121 -13.22 14.74 0.27
CA PRO A 121 -13.22 14.05 1.56
C PRO A 121 -14.60 13.92 2.21
N ASP A 122 -15.56 14.79 1.86
CA ASP A 122 -16.96 14.68 2.28
C ASP A 122 -17.68 13.44 1.73
N LEU A 123 -17.13 12.81 0.68
CA LEU A 123 -17.67 11.57 0.10
C LEU A 123 -17.03 10.31 0.69
N TRP A 124 -16.04 10.46 1.57
CA TRP A 124 -15.33 9.32 2.14
C TRP A 124 -16.16 8.66 3.23
N THR A 125 -16.11 7.34 3.26
CA THR A 125 -16.78 6.50 4.25
C THR A 125 -15.96 6.50 5.55
N GLY A 126 -16.47 7.17 6.58
CA GLY A 126 -15.88 7.10 7.93
C GLY A 126 -14.59 7.91 8.11
N THR A 127 -14.43 9.07 7.46
CA THR A 127 -13.22 9.92 7.53
C THR A 127 -12.72 10.13 8.96
N ALA A 128 -13.58 10.65 9.84
CA ALA A 128 -13.23 10.93 11.24
C ALA A 128 -12.99 9.68 12.10
N VAL A 129 -13.32 8.49 11.59
CA VAL A 129 -13.24 7.21 12.32
C VAL A 129 -11.92 6.47 12.04
N PHE A 130 -11.40 6.62 10.82
CA PHE A 130 -10.22 5.90 10.34
C PHE A 130 -8.96 6.79 10.18
N ASN A 131 -9.08 8.07 10.50
CA ASN A 131 -8.00 9.05 10.37
C ASN A 131 -7.89 9.90 11.64
N SER A 132 -6.90 10.79 11.68
CA SER A 132 -6.59 11.59 12.87
C SER A 132 -7.80 12.39 13.37
N GLU A 133 -8.13 12.26 14.66
CA GLU A 133 -9.17 13.07 15.31
C GLU A 133 -8.87 14.57 15.30
N ALA A 134 -7.60 14.94 15.12
CA ALA A 134 -7.19 16.34 14.95
C ALA A 134 -7.55 16.92 13.58
N GLU A 135 -8.02 16.08 12.66
CA GLU A 135 -8.29 16.41 11.26
C GLU A 135 -9.55 15.68 10.73
N PRO A 136 -10.71 15.82 11.41
CA PRO A 136 -11.86 14.95 11.19
C PRO A 136 -12.52 15.12 9.82
N GLU A 137 -12.35 16.28 9.18
CA GLU A 137 -12.84 16.55 7.83
C GLU A 137 -11.94 16.01 6.71
N GLY A 138 -10.70 15.58 6.98
CA GLY A 138 -9.81 14.97 5.99
C GLY A 138 -9.30 15.92 4.89
N ALA A 139 -9.41 17.23 5.04
CA ALA A 139 -8.89 18.24 4.11
C ALA A 139 -7.37 18.16 3.87
N TYR A 140 -6.54 17.99 4.91
CA TYR A 140 -5.09 17.85 4.75
C TYR A 140 -4.72 16.51 4.12
N LEU A 141 -5.40 15.44 4.52
CA LEU A 141 -5.22 14.13 3.92
C LEU A 141 -5.65 14.11 2.44
N SER A 142 -6.76 14.75 2.12
CA SER A 142 -7.24 14.93 0.74
C SER A 142 -6.22 15.72 -0.08
N ALA A 143 -5.72 16.85 0.43
CA ALA A 143 -4.70 17.63 -0.26
C ALA A 143 -3.40 16.83 -0.47
N TRP A 144 -2.97 16.06 0.52
CA TRP A 144 -1.82 15.16 0.39
C TRP A 144 -2.05 14.09 -0.66
N LEU A 145 -3.21 13.42 -0.65
CA LEU A 145 -3.57 12.41 -1.62
C LEU A 145 -3.59 12.97 -3.04
N THR A 146 -4.27 14.10 -3.27
CA THR A 146 -4.30 14.75 -4.58
C THR A 146 -2.88 15.09 -5.06
N ALA A 147 -2.04 15.66 -4.18
CA ALA A 147 -0.65 15.97 -4.52
C ALA A 147 0.17 14.71 -4.85
N TYR A 148 -0.02 13.61 -4.10
CA TYR A 148 0.63 12.33 -4.34
C TYR A 148 0.28 11.75 -5.71
N LEU A 149 -1.01 11.80 -6.06
CA LEU A 149 -1.52 11.33 -7.35
C LEU A 149 -1.04 12.20 -8.52
N ASP A 150 -1.06 13.53 -8.36
CA ASP A 150 -0.58 14.46 -9.37
C ASP A 150 0.92 14.37 -9.60
N GLU A 151 1.69 14.13 -8.54
CA GLU A 151 3.13 13.91 -8.62
C GLU A 151 3.45 12.65 -9.45
N ALA A 152 2.74 11.55 -9.24
CA ALA A 152 2.89 10.35 -10.05
C ALA A 152 2.65 10.62 -11.54
N ARG A 153 1.61 11.41 -11.88
CA ARG A 153 1.33 11.82 -13.27
C ARG A 153 2.44 12.68 -13.85
N ARG A 154 2.93 13.63 -13.05
CA ARG A 154 4.01 14.55 -13.47
C ARG A 154 5.30 13.79 -13.72
N ILE A 155 5.65 12.83 -12.88
CA ILE A 155 6.84 11.98 -13.04
C ILE A 155 6.68 11.04 -14.24
N HIS A 156 5.48 10.49 -14.49
CA HIS A 156 5.20 9.67 -15.66
C HIS A 156 5.25 10.47 -16.98
N ASP A 157 4.83 11.74 -16.95
CA ASP A 157 4.85 12.70 -18.07
C ASP A 157 4.30 12.12 -19.39
N GLY A 158 3.15 11.44 -19.33
CA GLY A 158 2.52 10.85 -20.52
C GLY A 158 3.45 9.89 -21.27
N ALA A 159 4.11 9.00 -20.52
CA ALA A 159 5.10 8.01 -20.99
C ALA A 159 6.45 8.59 -21.47
N ARG A 160 6.73 9.87 -21.26
CA ARG A 160 8.06 10.45 -21.50
C ARG A 160 8.99 10.38 -20.27
N GLY A 161 8.42 10.19 -19.09
CA GLY A 161 9.16 10.06 -17.83
C GLY A 161 9.25 8.61 -17.36
N VAL A 162 8.87 8.35 -16.12
CA VAL A 162 9.00 7.02 -15.49
C VAL A 162 7.89 6.09 -15.96
N ALA A 163 8.23 5.14 -16.83
CA ALA A 163 7.27 4.21 -17.45
C ALA A 163 6.57 3.28 -16.44
N SER A 164 7.23 2.91 -15.34
CA SER A 164 6.69 2.01 -14.32
C SER A 164 5.48 2.59 -13.56
N LEU A 165 5.24 3.91 -13.67
CA LEU A 165 4.04 4.57 -13.12
C LEU A 165 2.83 4.55 -14.07
N GLY A 166 2.98 4.05 -15.31
CA GLY A 166 1.93 4.13 -16.33
C GLY A 166 0.64 3.42 -15.93
N ALA A 167 0.74 2.19 -15.41
CA ALA A 167 -0.42 1.41 -14.95
C ALA A 167 -1.13 2.09 -13.77
N PHE A 168 -0.35 2.62 -12.81
CA PHE A 168 -0.89 3.40 -11.69
C PHE A 168 -1.63 4.65 -12.18
N CYS A 169 -1.02 5.43 -13.07
CA CYS A 169 -1.64 6.64 -13.62
C CYS A 169 -2.96 6.33 -14.36
N ALA A 170 -3.01 5.25 -15.13
CA ALA A 170 -4.24 4.82 -15.79
C ALA A 170 -5.32 4.42 -14.77
N LEU A 171 -4.93 3.66 -13.74
CA LEU A 171 -5.83 3.17 -12.69
C LEU A 171 -6.48 4.33 -11.91
N ILE A 172 -5.71 5.34 -11.51
CA ILE A 172 -6.24 6.41 -10.67
C ILE A 172 -7.23 7.33 -11.39
N ASP A 173 -7.19 7.34 -12.72
CA ASP A 173 -8.13 8.05 -13.59
C ASP A 173 -9.31 7.19 -14.05
N ASP A 174 -9.24 5.88 -13.88
CA ASP A 174 -10.30 4.95 -14.27
C ASP A 174 -11.47 5.01 -13.27
N PRO A 175 -12.66 5.49 -13.68
CA PRO A 175 -13.83 5.52 -12.81
C PRO A 175 -14.39 4.12 -12.51
N ASP A 176 -14.13 3.15 -13.38
CA ASP A 176 -14.64 1.78 -13.29
C ASP A 176 -13.69 0.86 -12.49
N TRP A 177 -12.44 1.28 -12.29
CA TRP A 177 -11.52 0.54 -11.42
C TRP A 177 -12.01 0.53 -9.98
N ASN A 178 -12.03 -0.65 -9.37
CA ASN A 178 -12.30 -0.83 -7.95
C ASN A 178 -11.21 -1.72 -7.37
N GLY A 179 -11.02 -1.68 -6.05
CA GLY A 179 -9.98 -2.47 -5.40
C GLY A 179 -9.39 -1.80 -4.18
N VAL A 180 -8.18 -2.24 -3.84
CA VAL A 180 -7.45 -1.78 -2.66
C VAL A 180 -6.11 -1.23 -3.09
N LEU A 181 -5.72 -0.11 -2.48
CA LEU A 181 -4.39 0.50 -2.63
C LEU A 181 -3.83 0.83 -1.25
N ALA A 182 -2.53 0.64 -1.08
CA ALA A 182 -1.76 1.21 -0.01
C ALA A 182 -0.70 2.12 -0.65
N LEU A 183 -0.62 3.38 -0.23
CA LEU A 183 0.31 4.38 -0.77
C LEU A 183 1.41 4.71 0.23
N ASN A 184 2.59 5.04 -0.28
CA ASN A 184 3.78 5.36 0.51
C ASN A 184 4.03 4.29 1.60
N VAL A 185 4.12 3.03 1.18
CA VAL A 185 4.12 1.88 2.07
C VAL A 185 5.52 1.62 2.59
N GLY A 186 5.64 1.32 3.88
CA GLY A 186 6.90 0.92 4.46
C GLY A 186 7.48 -0.31 3.79
N VAL A 187 8.79 -0.26 3.53
CA VAL A 187 9.58 -1.43 3.15
C VAL A 187 10.60 -1.62 4.26
N ASP A 188 10.76 -2.85 4.74
CA ASP A 188 11.77 -3.17 5.75
C ASP A 188 13.09 -3.55 5.03
N PRO A 189 14.11 -2.68 5.02
CA PRO A 189 15.37 -2.95 4.32
C PRO A 189 16.08 -4.18 4.87
N ALA A 190 15.92 -4.49 6.16
CA ALA A 190 16.56 -5.63 6.83
C ALA A 190 15.87 -6.97 6.52
N ALA A 191 14.68 -6.94 5.92
CA ALA A 191 13.93 -8.12 5.52
C ALA A 191 13.97 -8.38 4.01
N LEU A 192 14.79 -7.63 3.27
CA LEU A 192 14.98 -7.83 1.83
C LEU A 192 15.95 -8.97 1.53
N ALA A 193 15.87 -9.50 0.31
CA ALA A 193 16.75 -10.58 -0.12
C ALA A 193 18.23 -10.12 -0.08
N PRO A 194 19.19 -10.99 0.32
CA PRO A 194 20.60 -10.63 0.51
C PRO A 194 21.25 -9.96 -0.71
N GLU A 195 20.76 -10.26 -1.91
CA GLU A 195 21.24 -9.70 -3.17
C GLU A 195 21.00 -8.19 -3.29
N ILE A 196 20.00 -7.65 -2.58
CA ILE A 196 19.64 -6.23 -2.63
C ILE A 196 20.27 -5.47 -1.45
N GLU A 197 20.61 -6.14 -0.34
CA GLU A 197 21.20 -5.51 0.86
C GLU A 197 22.39 -4.60 0.55
N ALA A 198 23.28 -5.04 -0.35
CA ALA A 198 24.44 -4.24 -0.75
C ALA A 198 24.05 -2.87 -1.36
N LEU A 199 22.92 -2.81 -2.08
CA LEU A 199 22.42 -1.57 -2.67
C LEU A 199 21.81 -0.63 -1.61
N LEU A 200 21.22 -1.20 -0.56
CA LEU A 200 20.53 -0.46 0.49
C LEU A 200 21.49 0.31 1.40
N THR A 201 22.76 -0.07 1.47
CA THR A 201 23.77 0.56 2.34
C THR A 201 23.94 2.08 2.17
N SER A 202 23.52 2.62 1.02
CA SER A 202 23.62 4.04 0.68
C SER A 202 22.27 4.73 0.50
N ILE A 203 21.17 4.02 0.73
CA ILE A 203 19.81 4.54 0.60
C ILE A 203 19.41 5.22 1.90
N ASP A 204 18.73 6.35 1.80
CA ASP A 204 18.05 6.96 2.95
C ASP A 204 16.78 6.15 3.26
N ASP A 205 16.81 5.36 4.34
CA ASP A 205 15.70 4.52 4.80
C ASP A 205 14.39 5.32 4.99
N SER A 206 14.46 6.62 5.30
CA SER A 206 13.27 7.46 5.46
C SER A 206 12.55 7.73 4.14
N LEU A 207 13.26 7.62 3.02
CA LEU A 207 12.77 7.80 1.66
C LEU A 207 12.55 6.47 0.94
N PHE A 208 12.96 5.35 1.56
CA PHE A 208 12.78 4.02 1.01
C PHE A 208 11.39 3.48 1.35
N ALA A 209 10.49 3.58 0.37
CA ALA A 209 9.12 3.14 0.49
C ALA A 209 8.61 2.58 -0.84
N ALA A 210 7.60 1.71 -0.76
CA ALA A 210 6.79 1.42 -1.94
C ALA A 210 5.97 2.66 -2.27
N HIS A 211 6.01 3.11 -3.51
CA HIS A 211 5.10 4.14 -3.99
C HIS A 211 3.65 3.67 -3.80
N HIS A 212 3.37 2.45 -4.24
CA HIS A 212 2.07 1.84 -4.02
C HIS A 212 2.17 0.32 -3.99
N ILE A 213 1.21 -0.27 -3.31
CA ILE A 213 0.83 -1.67 -3.41
C ILE A 213 -0.66 -1.69 -3.68
N GLY A 214 -1.13 -2.54 -4.57
CA GLY A 214 -2.55 -2.67 -4.85
C GLY A 214 -2.97 -4.11 -5.04
N ASP A 215 -4.28 -4.31 -4.96
CA ASP A 215 -4.94 -5.57 -5.31
C ASP A 215 -6.11 -5.23 -6.22
N LEU A 216 -6.15 -5.88 -7.38
CA LEU A 216 -7.31 -5.81 -8.29
C LEU A 216 -8.49 -6.53 -7.61
N VAL A 217 -9.73 -6.05 -7.82
CA VAL A 217 -10.92 -6.61 -7.14
C VAL A 217 -10.92 -8.14 -7.14
N ASN A 218 -10.90 -8.70 -5.93
CA ASN A 218 -11.05 -10.12 -5.71
C ASN A 218 -12.43 -10.60 -6.14
N HIS A 219 -12.47 -11.54 -7.07
CA HIS A 219 -13.63 -12.41 -7.20
C HIS A 219 -13.48 -13.56 -6.21
N VAL A 220 -14.19 -13.47 -5.09
CA VAL A 220 -14.33 -14.61 -4.17
C VAL A 220 -15.13 -15.73 -4.85
N ALA A 221 -14.51 -16.90 -4.97
CA ALA A 221 -15.16 -18.09 -5.52
C ALA A 221 -15.70 -18.96 -4.38
N PRO A 222 -16.95 -19.47 -4.47
CA PRO A 222 -17.45 -20.48 -3.53
C PRO A 222 -16.55 -21.71 -3.54
N GLN A 223 -16.27 -22.25 -2.37
CA GLN A 223 -15.57 -23.51 -2.19
C GLN A 223 -16.49 -24.57 -1.56
N THR A 224 -16.07 -25.83 -1.68
CA THR A 224 -16.74 -26.96 -1.03
C THR A 224 -16.82 -26.74 0.48
N GLY A 225 -18.01 -26.92 1.07
CA GLY A 225 -18.22 -26.74 2.51
C GLY A 225 -18.70 -25.35 2.92
N GLY A 226 -19.02 -24.46 1.97
CA GLY A 226 -19.60 -23.14 2.26
C GLY A 226 -18.57 -22.06 2.62
N ASP A 227 -17.29 -22.31 2.31
CA ASP A 227 -16.23 -21.31 2.43
C ASP A 227 -16.04 -20.55 1.10
N PHE A 228 -15.26 -19.47 1.14
CA PHE A 228 -14.88 -18.66 -0.02
C PHE A 228 -13.36 -18.56 -0.11
N ALA A 229 -12.82 -18.79 -1.30
CA ALA A 229 -11.41 -18.54 -1.59
C ALA A 229 -11.23 -17.15 -2.16
N LEU A 230 -10.31 -16.41 -1.57
CA LEU A 230 -9.75 -15.19 -2.16
C LEU A 230 -8.67 -15.59 -3.16
N ASN A 231 -8.72 -14.97 -4.34
CA ASN A 231 -7.70 -15.13 -5.37
C ASN A 231 -7.22 -13.74 -5.80
N SER A 232 -6.28 -13.21 -5.01
CA SER A 232 -5.75 -11.86 -5.15
C SER A 232 -4.69 -11.75 -6.24
N SER A 233 -4.69 -10.61 -6.91
CA SER A 233 -3.72 -10.21 -7.93
C SER A 233 -3.07 -8.93 -7.44
N VAL A 234 -2.03 -9.13 -6.62
CA VAL A 234 -1.36 -8.04 -5.93
C VAL A 234 -0.25 -7.50 -6.82
N PHE A 235 -0.16 -6.19 -6.93
CA PHE A 235 0.86 -5.48 -7.69
C PHE A 235 1.47 -4.38 -6.84
N GLY A 236 2.61 -3.84 -7.26
CA GLY A 236 3.23 -2.74 -6.56
C GLY A 236 4.45 -2.17 -7.25
N LEU A 237 4.89 -1.02 -6.75
CA LEU A 237 6.08 -0.33 -7.22
C LEU A 237 6.85 0.19 -6.01
N ILE A 238 8.10 -0.21 -5.89
CA ILE A 238 9.10 0.52 -5.10
C ILE A 238 9.81 1.47 -6.02
N ARG A 239 9.89 2.74 -5.62
CA ARG A 239 10.62 3.75 -6.36
C ARG A 239 11.35 4.66 -5.39
N TYR A 240 12.67 4.61 -5.45
CA TYR A 240 13.57 5.48 -4.72
C TYR A 240 14.27 6.44 -5.68
N THR A 241 14.46 7.68 -5.24
CA THR A 241 15.30 8.67 -5.91
C THR A 241 15.99 9.48 -4.84
N ASP A 242 17.32 9.46 -4.87
CA ASP A 242 18.16 10.29 -3.99
C ASP A 242 17.81 11.78 -4.23
N PRO A 243 17.50 12.57 -3.19
CA PRO A 243 17.18 13.99 -3.35
C PRO A 243 18.30 14.83 -3.99
N ALA A 244 19.56 14.39 -3.90
CA ALA A 244 20.70 15.02 -4.56
C ALA A 244 20.78 14.70 -6.06
N TYR A 245 20.06 13.68 -6.54
CA TYR A 245 20.00 13.31 -7.95
C TYR A 245 19.04 14.25 -8.72
N ARG A 246 19.59 15.08 -9.60
CA ARG A 246 18.83 16.11 -10.32
C ARG A 246 18.23 15.69 -11.66
N GLY A 247 18.21 14.40 -11.98
CA GLY A 247 17.56 13.86 -13.19
C GLY A 247 18.24 14.28 -14.49
N GLY A 248 18.88 13.33 -15.17
CA GLY A 248 19.46 13.58 -16.51
C GLY A 248 20.87 14.19 -16.53
N GLN A 249 21.44 14.49 -15.37
CA GLN A 249 22.89 14.61 -15.22
C GLN A 249 23.37 13.34 -14.51
N ASP A 250 24.39 12.67 -15.05
CA ASP A 250 25.10 11.57 -14.37
C ASP A 250 25.94 12.08 -13.17
N ASP A 251 25.65 13.31 -12.71
CA ASP A 251 26.36 14.02 -11.68
C ASP A 251 25.41 14.20 -10.48
N ILE A 252 25.52 13.29 -9.51
CA ILE A 252 25.19 13.66 -8.14
C ILE A 252 26.34 14.56 -7.68
N ALA A 253 26.03 15.77 -7.21
CA ALA A 253 27.04 16.66 -6.64
C ALA A 253 27.77 15.93 -5.50
N TYR A 254 28.97 15.44 -5.77
CA TYR A 254 29.72 14.59 -4.87
C TYR A 254 30.68 15.41 -4.01
N LEU A 255 30.58 15.26 -2.70
CA LEU A 255 31.54 15.81 -1.75
C LEU A 255 32.52 14.68 -1.36
N PRO A 256 33.82 14.81 -1.67
CA PRO A 256 34.81 13.81 -1.32
C PRO A 256 34.80 13.48 0.17
N THR A 257 34.65 12.19 0.49
CA THR A 257 34.84 11.67 1.84
C THR A 257 36.31 11.28 2.07
N PRO A 258 36.75 11.11 3.33
CA PRO A 258 38.11 10.64 3.63
C PRO A 258 38.41 9.20 3.20
N ASP A 259 37.37 8.42 2.87
CA ASP A 259 37.43 7.02 2.47
C ASP A 259 38.00 6.88 1.05
N ASP A 260 38.60 5.74 0.71
CA ASP A 260 39.19 5.54 -0.62
C ASP A 260 38.14 5.39 -1.73
N PHE A 261 36.97 4.84 -1.38
CA PHE A 261 35.82 4.67 -2.27
C PHE A 261 34.52 5.08 -1.56
N ASP A 262 33.56 5.63 -2.32
CA ASP A 262 32.17 5.82 -1.89
C ASP A 262 31.21 5.13 -2.86
N PHE A 263 30.07 4.65 -2.35
CA PHE A 263 29.01 3.99 -3.11
C PHE A 263 27.67 4.67 -2.86
N ARG A 264 26.94 4.98 -3.93
CA ARG A 264 25.62 5.62 -3.85
C ARG A 264 24.64 4.98 -4.81
N VAL A 265 23.37 4.94 -4.43
CA VAL A 265 22.27 4.53 -5.31
C VAL A 265 21.43 5.76 -5.66
N PRO A 266 21.65 6.45 -6.80
CA PRO A 266 20.80 7.54 -7.23
C PRO A 266 19.30 7.19 -7.37
N THR A 267 19.02 6.01 -7.92
CA THR A 267 17.65 5.57 -8.22
C THR A 267 17.53 4.07 -8.08
N LEU A 268 16.39 3.59 -7.59
CA LEU A 268 16.03 2.18 -7.56
C LEU A 268 14.54 2.03 -7.90
N GLU A 269 14.21 1.08 -8.75
CA GLU A 269 12.84 0.67 -9.05
C GLU A 269 12.70 -0.84 -8.95
N ALA A 270 11.62 -1.29 -8.30
CA ALA A 270 11.19 -2.68 -8.28
C ALA A 270 9.68 -2.75 -8.55
N VAL A 271 9.29 -3.42 -9.64
CA VAL A 271 7.90 -3.56 -10.08
C VAL A 271 7.43 -4.98 -9.78
N PHE A 272 6.26 -5.08 -9.17
CA PHE A 272 5.62 -6.32 -8.81
C PHE A 272 4.30 -6.49 -9.58
N GLU A 273 4.13 -7.65 -10.20
CA GLU A 273 2.87 -8.07 -10.83
C GLU A 273 2.54 -9.48 -10.34
N ASP A 274 1.31 -9.72 -9.90
CA ASP A 274 0.89 -10.97 -9.24
C ASP A 274 1.86 -11.42 -8.13
N ALA A 275 2.26 -10.46 -7.28
CA ALA A 275 3.24 -10.59 -6.21
C ALA A 275 4.62 -11.15 -6.63
N ARG A 276 4.97 -11.05 -7.92
CA ARG A 276 6.27 -11.43 -8.49
C ARG A 276 7.04 -10.19 -8.93
N LEU A 277 8.34 -10.16 -8.67
CA LEU A 277 9.22 -9.12 -9.20
C LEU A 277 9.35 -9.31 -10.72
N THR A 278 8.77 -8.40 -11.51
CA THR A 278 8.79 -8.45 -12.98
C THR A 278 9.80 -7.50 -13.59
N HIS A 279 10.13 -6.42 -12.90
CA HIS A 279 11.15 -5.48 -13.31
C HIS A 279 11.95 -5.00 -12.09
N PHE A 280 13.27 -4.97 -12.25
CA PHE A 280 14.17 -4.36 -11.29
C PHE A 280 15.17 -3.51 -12.06
N SER A 281 15.35 -2.26 -11.65
CA SER A 281 16.39 -1.41 -12.19
C SER A 281 16.95 -0.50 -11.11
N ASN A 282 18.25 -0.22 -11.21
CA ASN A 282 18.88 0.75 -10.34
C ASN A 282 19.96 1.51 -11.10
N ARG A 283 20.34 2.67 -10.55
CA ARG A 283 21.58 3.36 -10.90
C ARG A 283 22.47 3.30 -9.67
N SER A 284 23.72 2.93 -9.87
CA SER A 284 24.76 2.94 -8.84
C SER A 284 25.90 3.84 -9.29
N LEU A 285 26.42 4.63 -8.36
CA LEU A 285 27.60 5.44 -8.51
C LEU A 285 28.68 4.88 -7.59
N ILE A 286 29.87 4.64 -8.14
CA ILE A 286 31.07 4.35 -7.37
C ILE A 286 32.03 5.51 -7.59
N VAL A 287 32.49 6.12 -6.51
CA VAL A 287 33.47 7.21 -6.57
C VAL A 287 34.78 6.73 -5.96
N ALA A 288 35.88 6.91 -6.70
CA ALA A 288 37.23 6.70 -6.17
C ALA A 288 37.77 8.05 -5.70
N ASN A 289 37.90 8.22 -4.38
CA ASN A 289 38.41 9.45 -3.77
C ASN A 289 39.94 9.52 -3.77
N ARG A 290 40.60 8.35 -3.76
CA ARG A 290 42.05 8.20 -3.83
C ARG A 290 42.40 7.05 -4.79
N LEU A 291 43.38 7.28 -5.66
CA LEU A 291 43.94 6.31 -6.59
C LEU A 291 45.36 5.95 -6.18
#